data_AF-A0A0N8PR47-F1
#
_entry.id   AF-A0A0N8PR47-F1
#
_cell.length_a   1.000
_cell.length_b   1.000
_cell.length_c   1.000
_cell.angle_alpha   90.00
_cell.angle_beta   90.00
_cell.angle_gamma   90.00
#
_symmetry.space_group_name_H-M   'P 1'
#
loop_
_entity.id
_entity.type
_entity.pdbx_description
1 polymer ?
#
loop_
_entity_poly.entity_id
_entity_poly.type
_entity_poly.pdbx_seq_one_letter_code
_entity_poly.pdbx_strand_id
1 'polypeptide(L)'
;MTYASTTSFPRQPRLRSFARRFGRAHLDFACHAAFPLALTPDLLYLLWAAFPRDARDQPIGAPWVAVADLLLSSLCDEVGHELFEFEPEVRDELLAELKDSPRFGPARIDALAAFVSEYVGQQLRSSDPFVRDFA
;
A
#
# COMPACT_ATOMS: atom_id res chain seq x y z
N MET A 1 -10.24 10.67 32.51
CA MET A 1 -10.32 9.34 31.86
C MET A 1 -11.04 9.55 30.55
N THR A 2 -10.29 9.94 29.52
CA THR A 2 -10.84 10.41 28.24
C THR A 2 -10.95 9.20 27.32
N TYR A 3 -12.16 8.78 26.98
CA TYR A 3 -12.38 7.78 25.94
C TYR A 3 -11.81 8.35 24.64
N ALA A 4 -10.70 7.78 24.17
CA ALA A 4 -10.24 8.03 22.82
C ALA A 4 -11.35 7.54 21.88
N SER A 5 -12.00 8.48 21.19
CA SER A 5 -12.97 8.17 20.14
C SER A 5 -12.27 7.35 19.06
N THR A 6 -12.41 6.03 19.09
CA THR A 6 -11.99 5.15 18.00
C THR A 6 -12.88 5.46 16.81
N THR A 7 -12.45 6.42 15.99
CA THR A 7 -13.09 6.70 14.71
C THR A 7 -12.81 5.50 13.82
N SER A 8 -13.87 4.80 13.39
CA SER A 8 -13.76 3.63 12.53
C SER A 8 -13.06 4.00 11.22
N PHE A 9 -11.94 3.35 10.93
CA PHE A 9 -11.28 3.42 9.62
C PHE A 9 -12.21 2.85 8.52
N PRO A 10 -12.27 3.46 7.32
CA PRO A 10 -11.62 4.71 6.89
C PRO A 10 -12.48 5.98 7.07
N ARG A 11 -11.83 7.11 7.31
CA ARG A 11 -12.46 8.43 7.51
C ARG A 11 -12.41 9.32 6.27
N GLN A 12 -11.51 9.09 5.33
CA GLN A 12 -11.46 9.81 4.06
C GLN A 12 -12.61 9.38 3.13
N PRO A 13 -13.34 10.33 2.50
CA PRO A 13 -14.44 9.99 1.58
C PRO A 13 -14.02 9.10 0.40
N ARG A 14 -12.79 9.32 -0.12
CA ARG A 14 -12.22 8.51 -1.20
C ARG A 14 -11.98 7.07 -0.75
N LEU A 15 -11.38 6.87 0.42
CA LEU A 15 -11.17 5.55 1.01
C LEU A 15 -12.49 4.84 1.33
N ARG A 16 -13.51 5.54 1.85
CA ARG A 16 -14.86 4.95 2.04
C ARG A 16 -15.47 4.49 0.72
N SER A 17 -15.34 5.29 -0.33
CA SER A 17 -15.88 4.96 -1.65
C SER A 17 -15.18 3.75 -2.26
N PHE A 18 -13.85 3.70 -2.13
CA PHE A 18 -13.02 2.57 -2.54
C PHE A 18 -13.39 1.30 -1.76
N ALA A 19 -13.51 1.38 -0.44
CA ALA A 19 -13.91 0.27 0.43
C ALA A 19 -15.29 -0.27 0.11
N ARG A 20 -16.26 0.61 -0.19
CA ARG A 20 -17.61 0.20 -0.58
C ARG A 20 -17.62 -0.55 -1.92
N ARG A 21 -16.72 -0.18 -2.83
CA ARG A 21 -16.64 -0.79 -4.16
C ARG A 21 -15.92 -2.13 -4.14
N PHE A 22 -14.80 -2.22 -3.43
CA PHE A 22 -13.87 -3.35 -3.54
C PHE A 22 -13.75 -4.19 -2.26
N GLY A 23 -14.17 -3.64 -1.11
CA GLY A 23 -14.13 -4.32 0.18
C GLY A 23 -12.84 -4.12 0.96
N ARG A 24 -12.79 -4.79 2.12
CA ARG A 24 -11.71 -4.62 3.11
C ARG A 24 -10.36 -5.15 2.62
N ALA A 25 -10.35 -6.24 1.84
CA ALA A 25 -9.12 -6.83 1.33
C ALA A 25 -8.32 -5.86 0.44
N HIS A 26 -9.00 -5.08 -0.42
CA HIS A 26 -8.35 -4.03 -1.20
C HIS A 26 -7.83 -2.87 -0.35
N LEU A 27 -8.53 -2.49 0.72
CA LEU A 27 -8.01 -1.48 1.66
C LEU A 27 -6.77 -1.98 2.39
N ASP A 28 -6.77 -3.24 2.82
CA ASP A 28 -5.63 -3.86 3.47
C ASP A 28 -4.41 -3.91 2.54
N PHE A 29 -4.62 -4.20 1.25
CA PHE A 29 -3.58 -4.09 0.24
C PHE A 29 -3.11 -2.63 0.06
N ALA A 30 -4.04 -1.67 -0.02
CA ALA A 30 -3.72 -0.25 -0.12
C ALA A 30 -2.89 0.25 1.07
N CYS A 31 -3.09 -0.32 2.29
CA CYS A 31 -2.24 0.00 3.44
C CYS A 31 -0.78 -0.39 3.22
N HIS A 32 -0.50 -1.54 2.59
CA HIS A 32 0.87 -1.93 2.23
C HIS A 32 1.42 -1.05 1.11
N ALA A 33 0.61 -0.78 0.09
CA ALA A 33 0.98 0.07 -1.04
C ALA A 33 1.31 1.50 -0.61
N ALA A 34 0.69 2.03 0.45
CA ALA A 34 0.96 3.39 0.94
C ALA A 34 2.36 3.55 1.56
N PHE A 35 3.04 2.43 1.87
CA PHE A 35 4.36 2.46 2.49
C PHE A 35 5.44 3.10 1.59
N PRO A 36 5.73 2.59 0.38
CA PRO A 36 6.58 3.31 -0.57
C PRO A 36 5.96 4.67 -0.94
N LEU A 37 6.81 5.65 -1.27
CA LEU A 37 6.35 6.98 -1.67
C LEU A 37 5.76 6.97 -3.08
N ALA A 38 6.48 6.35 -4.02
CA ALA A 38 6.08 6.21 -5.40
C ALA A 38 5.79 4.74 -5.73
N LEU A 39 4.83 4.52 -6.62
CA LEU A 39 4.31 3.21 -6.98
C LEU A 39 4.55 2.97 -8.46
N THR A 40 4.98 1.75 -8.78
CA THR A 40 4.93 1.21 -10.13
C THR A 40 4.04 -0.04 -10.12
N PRO A 41 3.45 -0.43 -11.27
CA PRO A 41 2.73 -1.69 -11.38
C PRO A 41 3.55 -2.89 -10.90
N ASP A 42 4.84 -2.94 -11.26
CA ASP A 42 5.76 -4.01 -10.87
C ASP A 42 5.91 -4.11 -9.35
N LEU A 43 6.25 -2.99 -8.68
CA LEU A 43 6.39 -2.96 -7.22
C LEU A 43 5.10 -3.40 -6.52
N LEU A 44 3.94 -2.98 -7.02
CA LEU A 44 2.65 -3.36 -6.44
C LEU A 44 2.33 -4.85 -6.60
N TYR A 45 2.68 -5.47 -7.73
CA TYR A 45 2.54 -6.92 -7.89
C TYR A 45 3.49 -7.69 -6.98
N LEU A 46 4.73 -7.22 -6.83
CA LEU A 46 5.68 -7.82 -5.91
C LEU A 46 5.22 -7.69 -4.45
N LEU A 47 4.68 -6.54 -4.04
CA LEU A 47 4.06 -6.35 -2.72
C LEU A 47 2.88 -7.31 -2.51
N TRP A 48 1.99 -7.43 -3.48
CA TRP A 48 0.84 -8.34 -3.41
C TRP A 48 1.28 -9.79 -3.20
N ALA A 49 2.32 -10.24 -3.93
CA ALA A 49 2.86 -11.59 -3.82
C ALA A 49 3.62 -11.83 -2.50
N ALA A 50 4.35 -10.84 -2.00
CA ALA A 50 5.18 -10.96 -0.80
C ALA A 50 4.37 -11.02 0.51
N PHE A 51 3.17 -10.42 0.52
CA PHE A 51 2.38 -10.26 1.74
C PHE A 51 0.95 -10.85 1.64
N PRO A 52 0.79 -12.17 1.41
CA PRO A 52 -0.53 -12.78 1.28
C PRO A 52 -1.31 -12.88 2.60
N ARG A 53 -0.63 -12.70 3.74
CA ARG A 53 -1.15 -12.93 5.09
C ARG A 53 -0.81 -11.76 6.03
N ASP A 54 -1.66 -11.56 7.03
CA ASP A 54 -1.50 -10.54 8.05
C ASP A 54 -0.65 -11.04 9.25
N ALA A 55 -0.45 -10.20 10.27
CA ALA A 55 0.37 -10.52 11.44
C ALA A 55 -0.21 -11.65 12.32
N ARG A 56 -1.47 -12.02 12.11
CA ARG A 56 -2.17 -13.10 12.82
C ARG A 56 -2.29 -14.36 11.95
N ASP A 57 -1.50 -14.42 10.87
CA ASP A 57 -1.51 -15.51 9.91
C ASP A 57 -2.87 -15.68 9.19
N GLN A 58 -3.68 -14.63 9.13
CA GLN A 58 -4.93 -14.64 8.38
C GLN A 58 -4.70 -14.15 6.95
N PRO A 59 -5.39 -14.70 5.94
CA PRO A 59 -5.28 -14.19 4.57
C PRO A 59 -5.67 -12.71 4.50
N ILE A 60 -4.88 -11.91 3.78
CA ILE A 60 -5.33 -10.56 3.39
C ILE A 60 -6.50 -10.69 2.40
N GLY A 61 -6.38 -11.64 1.46
CA GLY A 61 -7.47 -12.00 0.54
C GLY A 61 -7.69 -11.01 -0.60
N ALA A 62 -6.75 -10.09 -0.86
CA ALA A 62 -6.83 -9.20 -2.01
C ALA A 62 -6.59 -10.01 -3.30
N PRO A 63 -7.49 -9.96 -4.30
CA PRO A 63 -7.26 -10.62 -5.57
C PRO A 63 -6.13 -9.91 -6.34
N TRP A 64 -5.48 -10.59 -7.30
CA TRP A 64 -4.41 -10.00 -8.10
C TRP A 64 -4.84 -8.72 -8.85
N VAL A 65 -6.12 -8.63 -9.23
CA VAL A 65 -6.71 -7.43 -9.87
C VAL A 65 -6.73 -6.20 -8.95
N ALA A 66 -6.52 -6.37 -7.63
CA ALA A 66 -6.46 -5.27 -6.69
C ALA A 66 -5.34 -4.27 -7.00
N VAL A 67 -4.28 -4.71 -7.69
CA VAL A 67 -3.22 -3.82 -8.19
C VAL A 67 -3.77 -2.82 -9.20
N ALA A 68 -4.47 -3.30 -10.24
CA ALA A 68 -5.08 -2.46 -11.25
C ALA A 68 -6.23 -1.62 -10.67
N ASP A 69 -7.07 -2.21 -9.82
CA ASP A 69 -8.16 -1.50 -9.14
C ASP A 69 -7.64 -0.32 -8.30
N LEU A 70 -6.48 -0.46 -7.67
CA LEU A 70 -5.84 0.59 -6.88
C LEU A 70 -5.28 1.70 -7.77
N LEU A 71 -4.44 1.36 -8.76
CA LEU A 71 -3.79 2.32 -9.65
C LEU A 71 -4.80 3.15 -10.46
N LEU A 72 -5.91 2.54 -10.85
CA LEU A 72 -6.98 3.20 -11.62
C LEU A 72 -8.05 3.86 -10.73
N SER A 73 -7.88 3.84 -9.40
CA SER A 73 -8.78 4.51 -8.47
C SER A 73 -8.41 5.97 -8.28
N SER A 74 -9.33 6.73 -7.68
CA SER A 74 -9.06 8.12 -7.25
C SER A 74 -8.14 8.23 -6.03
N LEU A 75 -7.54 7.13 -5.56
CA LEU A 75 -6.59 7.14 -4.45
C LEU A 75 -5.19 7.52 -4.90
N CYS A 76 -4.87 7.30 -6.18
CA CYS A 76 -3.57 7.54 -6.77
C CYS A 76 -3.68 8.51 -7.95
N ASP A 77 -2.63 9.30 -8.17
CA ASP A 77 -2.44 10.12 -9.35
C ASP A 77 -1.21 9.60 -10.12
N GLU A 78 -1.30 9.53 -11.45
CA GLU A 78 -0.14 9.26 -12.31
C GLU A 78 0.71 10.52 -12.41
N VAL A 79 1.94 10.46 -11.88
CA VAL A 79 2.88 11.59 -11.82
C VAL A 79 4.02 11.48 -12.84
N GLY A 80 4.11 10.34 -13.51
CA GLY A 80 5.06 10.03 -14.57
C GLY A 80 4.67 8.74 -15.28
N HIS A 81 5.40 8.36 -16.33
CA HIS A 81 5.09 7.14 -17.07
C HIS A 81 5.17 5.92 -16.16
N GLU A 82 4.02 5.26 -15.93
CA GLU A 82 3.88 4.12 -15.02
C GLU A 82 4.29 4.41 -13.56
N LEU A 83 4.34 5.69 -13.18
CA LEU A 83 4.71 6.15 -11.85
C LEU A 83 3.53 6.85 -11.21
N PHE A 84 3.12 6.35 -10.05
CA PHE A 84 1.94 6.83 -9.33
C PHE A 84 2.28 7.22 -7.92
N GLU A 85 1.54 8.18 -7.37
CA GLU A 85 1.62 8.55 -5.97
C GLU A 85 0.22 8.53 -5.36
N PHE A 86 0.11 8.22 -4.08
CA PHE A 86 -1.14 8.41 -3.36
C PHE A 86 -1.41 9.89 -3.14
N GLU A 87 -2.68 10.28 -3.16
CA GLU A 87 -3.09 11.57 -2.61
C GLU A 87 -2.62 11.67 -1.14
N PRO A 88 -1.97 12.77 -0.71
CA PRO A 88 -1.31 12.86 0.59
C PRO A 88 -2.18 12.50 1.79
N GLU A 89 -3.41 13.00 1.88
CA GLU A 89 -4.27 12.74 3.04
C GLU A 89 -4.80 11.30 3.07
N VAL A 90 -5.03 10.71 1.89
CA VAL A 90 -5.31 9.28 1.73
C VAL A 90 -4.13 8.44 2.20
N ARG A 91 -2.91 8.79 1.78
CA ARG A 91 -1.68 8.08 2.18
C ARG A 91 -1.49 8.10 3.69
N ASP A 92 -1.65 9.27 4.31
CA ASP A 92 -1.49 9.44 5.75
C ASP A 92 -2.48 8.57 6.55
N GLU A 93 -3.74 8.48 6.10
CA GLU A 93 -4.71 7.61 6.77
C GLU A 93 -4.40 6.11 6.58
N LEU A 94 -3.96 5.71 5.39
CA LEU A 94 -3.54 4.33 5.12
C LEU A 94 -2.32 3.92 5.96
N LEU A 95 -1.35 4.82 6.12
CA LEU A 95 -0.17 4.60 6.96
C LEU A 95 -0.53 4.54 8.45
N ALA A 96 -1.48 5.36 8.90
CA ALA A 96 -1.99 5.28 10.26
C ALA A 96 -2.65 3.92 10.53
N GLU A 97 -3.50 3.42 9.62
CA GLU A 97 -4.08 2.08 9.73
C GLU A 97 -3.01 0.98 9.68
N LEU A 98 -2.01 1.09 8.78
CA LEU A 98 -0.89 0.13 8.71
C LEU A 98 -0.16 0.01 10.05
N LYS A 99 0.03 1.13 10.75
CA LYS A 99 0.74 1.21 12.03
C LYS A 99 -0.09 0.77 13.22
N ASP A 100 -1.36 1.20 13.28
CA ASP A 100 -2.18 1.07 14.47
C ASP A 100 -3.08 -0.19 14.44
N SER A 101 -3.27 -0.81 13.27
CA SER A 101 -4.12 -1.99 13.12
C SER A 101 -3.49 -3.23 13.75
N PRO A 102 -4.23 -3.98 14.59
CA PRO A 102 -3.78 -5.26 15.14
C PRO A 102 -3.59 -6.38 14.12
N ARG A 103 -4.01 -6.17 12.86
CA ARG A 103 -3.71 -7.07 11.74
C ARG A 103 -2.33 -6.83 11.17
N PHE A 104 -1.78 -5.63 11.38
CA PHE A 104 -0.48 -5.21 10.92
C PHE A 104 0.36 -4.77 12.12
N GLY A 105 0.82 -3.53 12.13
CA GLY A 105 1.63 -2.98 13.20
C GLY A 105 3.13 -2.97 12.90
N PRO A 106 3.96 -2.68 13.92
CA PRO A 106 5.39 -2.41 13.74
C PRO A 106 6.15 -3.50 12.99
N ALA A 107 5.90 -4.77 13.29
CA ALA A 107 6.56 -5.88 12.61
C ALA A 107 6.25 -5.94 11.10
N ARG A 108 5.04 -5.52 10.69
CA ARG A 108 4.71 -5.42 9.26
C ARG A 108 5.44 -4.25 8.61
N ILE A 109 5.59 -3.13 9.31
CA ILE A 109 6.37 -1.97 8.84
C ILE A 109 7.83 -2.38 8.62
N ASP A 110 8.45 -3.08 9.57
CA ASP A 110 9.84 -3.55 9.42
C ASP A 110 10.00 -4.48 8.21
N ALA A 111 9.03 -5.37 7.99
CA ALA A 111 9.03 -6.26 6.84
C ALA A 111 8.88 -5.51 5.50
N LEU A 112 8.02 -4.49 5.45
CA LEU A 112 7.86 -3.62 4.29
C LEU A 112 9.12 -2.80 4.03
N ALA A 113 9.75 -2.26 5.08
CA ALA A 113 11.00 -1.51 4.97
C ALA A 113 12.13 -2.36 4.38
N ALA A 114 12.30 -3.59 4.89
CA ALA A 114 13.29 -4.54 4.37
C ALA A 114 13.00 -4.90 2.90
N PHE A 115 11.74 -5.19 2.58
CA PHE A 115 11.30 -5.53 1.23
C PHE A 115 11.56 -4.38 0.22
N VAL A 116 11.13 -3.16 0.54
CA VAL A 116 11.31 -2.00 -0.34
C VAL A 116 12.79 -1.65 -0.48
N SER A 117 13.58 -1.76 0.59
CA SER A 117 15.03 -1.52 0.53
C SER A 117 15.74 -2.50 -0.40
N GLU A 118 15.35 -3.79 -0.37
CA GLU A 118 15.90 -4.80 -1.27
C GLU A 118 15.46 -4.54 -2.71
N TYR A 119 14.18 -4.22 -2.95
CA TYR A 119 13.67 -3.86 -4.27
C TYR A 119 14.45 -2.68 -4.86
N VAL A 120 14.53 -1.55 -4.16
CA VAL A 120 15.29 -0.37 -4.61
C VAL A 120 16.76 -0.71 -4.83
N GLY A 121 17.37 -1.50 -3.95
CA GLY A 121 18.74 -1.97 -4.10
C GLY A 121 18.97 -2.77 -5.39
N GLN A 122 17.99 -3.58 -5.81
CA GLN A 122 18.04 -4.31 -7.08
C GLN A 122 17.86 -3.38 -8.28
N GLN A 123 16.91 -2.44 -8.21
CA GLN A 123 16.68 -1.46 -9.28
C GLN A 123 17.92 -0.61 -9.55
N LEU A 124 18.58 -0.11 -8.50
CA LEU A 124 19.82 0.68 -8.60
C LEU A 124 21.00 -0.09 -9.22
N ARG A 125 21.04 -1.42 -9.03
CA ARG A 125 22.08 -2.29 -9.61
C ARG A 125 21.73 -2.76 -11.01
N SER A 126 20.53 -2.45 -11.51
CA SER A 126 20.10 -2.86 -12.84
C SER A 126 20.98 -2.25 -13.92
N SER A 127 21.29 -3.05 -14.93
CA SER A 127 22.03 -2.61 -16.12
C SER A 127 21.12 -1.92 -17.15
N ASP A 128 19.80 -2.02 -16.97
CA ASP A 128 18.81 -1.30 -17.76
C ASP A 128 18.70 0.16 -17.25
N PRO A 129 19.02 1.19 -18.07
CA PRO A 129 18.86 2.58 -17.70
C PRO A 129 17.42 2.96 -17.31
N PHE A 130 16.42 2.39 -17.97
CA PHE A 130 15.01 2.71 -17.70
C PHE A 130 14.58 2.23 -16.31
N VAL A 131 15.14 1.12 -15.84
CA VAL A 131 14.88 0.55 -14.51
C VAL A 131 15.52 1.40 -13.40
N ARG A 132 16.64 2.08 -13.68
CA ARG A 132 17.34 2.94 -12.71
C ARG A 132 16.62 4.26 -12.44
N ASP A 133 15.88 4.80 -13.42
CA ASP A 133 15.21 6.10 -13.30
C ASP A 133 14.03 6.10 -12.32
N PHE A 134 13.53 4.90 -11.94
CA PHE A 134 12.41 4.73 -11.01
C PHE A 134 12.83 4.29 -9.59
N ALA A 135 14.13 4.27 -9.30
CA ALA A 135 14.71 3.79 -8.04
C ALA A 135 14.94 4.90 -7.00
#